data_AF-A0A517Q1I1-F1
#
_entry.id   AF-A0A517Q1I1-F1
#
_cell.length_a   1.000
_cell.length_b   1.000
_cell.length_c   1.000
_cell.angle_alpha   90.00
_cell.angle_beta   90.00
_cell.angle_gamma   90.00
#
_symmetry.space_group_name_H-M   'P 1'
#
loop_
_entity.id
_entity.type
_entity.pdbx_description
1 polymer ?
#
loop_
_entity_poly.entity_id
_entity_poly.type
_entity_poly.pdbx_seq_one_letter_code
_entity_poly.pdbx_strand_id
1 'polypeptide(L)'
;MIQNKRQLVDAIEAVGLPQNLLKIWDGDVPAQLRYTLQDPSSFFEAFLMHPEGFPSPDDLVILWQTNGESIVGYLPVTGIFICNYLEDGPDDYDVLGSTYQQMLSELFSKLIMREVPEQELVECVDFLDFRYLPQLREFMDHNPDWETSTIPFIAELEASSSPPDSDLTSG
;
A
#
# COMPACT_ATOMS: atom_id res chain seq x y z
N MET A 1 -11.35 -5.32 16.37
CA MET A 1 -9.91 -5.62 16.33
C MET A 1 -9.62 -6.98 15.68
N ILE A 2 -8.64 -7.05 14.78
CA ILE A 2 -8.11 -8.30 14.19
C ILE A 2 -7.20 -8.99 15.21
N GLN A 3 -7.41 -10.28 15.48
CA GLN A 3 -6.72 -10.98 16.58
C GLN A 3 -5.78 -12.11 16.12
N ASN A 4 -5.80 -12.48 14.84
CA ASN A 4 -4.97 -13.55 14.29
C ASN A 4 -4.87 -13.44 12.76
N LYS A 5 -3.88 -14.16 12.18
CA LYS A 5 -3.65 -14.24 10.72
C LYS A 5 -4.90 -14.63 9.94
N ARG A 6 -5.77 -15.52 10.46
CA ARG A 6 -7.02 -15.89 9.75
C ARG A 6 -7.97 -14.71 9.64
N GLN A 7 -8.22 -13.98 10.72
CA GLN A 7 -9.06 -12.78 10.68
C GLN A 7 -8.47 -11.69 9.79
N LEU A 8 -7.15 -11.62 9.68
CA LEU A 8 -6.51 -10.70 8.74
C LEU A 8 -6.75 -11.11 7.29
N VAL A 9 -6.62 -12.40 6.96
CA VAL A 9 -6.96 -12.93 5.63
C VAL A 9 -8.41 -12.58 5.29
N ASP A 10 -9.34 -12.87 6.20
CA ASP A 10 -10.76 -12.55 6.03
C ASP A 10 -10.97 -11.05 5.80
N ALA A 11 -10.20 -10.19 6.48
CA ALA A 11 -10.28 -8.74 6.31
C ALA A 11 -9.75 -8.28 4.95
N ILE A 12 -8.59 -8.79 4.51
CA ILE A 12 -8.00 -8.52 3.19
C ILE A 12 -8.99 -8.92 2.08
N GLU A 13 -9.63 -10.09 2.21
CA GLU A 13 -10.68 -10.55 1.29
C GLU A 13 -11.90 -9.62 1.32
N ALA A 14 -12.39 -9.26 2.50
CA ALA A 14 -13.58 -8.43 2.67
C ALA A 14 -13.43 -7.03 2.06
N VAL A 15 -12.21 -6.47 2.07
CA VAL A 15 -11.92 -5.15 1.48
C VAL A 15 -11.45 -5.23 0.02
N GLY A 16 -11.46 -6.42 -0.58
CA GLY A 16 -11.13 -6.63 -1.99
C GLY A 16 -9.65 -6.42 -2.32
N LEU A 17 -8.76 -6.53 -1.33
CA LEU A 17 -7.33 -6.37 -1.55
C LEU A 17 -6.71 -7.62 -2.21
N PRO A 18 -5.64 -7.46 -2.99
CA PRO A 18 -5.02 -8.57 -3.69
C PRO A 18 -4.44 -9.66 -2.76
N GLN A 19 -4.72 -10.92 -3.09
CA GLN A 19 -4.34 -12.08 -2.26
C GLN A 19 -2.82 -12.35 -2.21
N ASN A 20 -2.06 -11.84 -3.18
CA ASN A 20 -0.59 -11.85 -3.16
C ASN A 20 0.00 -11.14 -1.93
N LEU A 21 -0.74 -10.24 -1.26
CA LEU A 21 -0.32 -9.67 0.01
C LEU A 21 -0.09 -10.75 1.09
N LEU A 22 -0.83 -11.87 1.03
CA LEU A 22 -0.62 -12.99 1.95
C LEU A 22 0.72 -13.69 1.74
N LYS A 23 1.30 -13.62 0.53
CA LYS A 23 2.63 -14.19 0.25
C LYS A 23 3.74 -13.44 0.99
N ILE A 24 3.52 -12.14 1.29
CA ILE A 24 4.45 -11.33 2.08
C ILE A 24 4.61 -11.94 3.49
N TRP A 25 3.52 -12.41 4.07
CA TRP A 25 3.50 -13.06 5.38
C TRP A 25 4.21 -14.42 5.41
N ASP A 26 4.42 -15.02 4.24
CA ASP A 26 5.15 -16.28 4.11
C ASP A 26 6.61 -16.02 3.66
N GLY A 27 7.01 -14.76 3.52
CA GLY A 27 8.34 -14.35 3.04
C GLY A 27 8.59 -14.63 1.55
N ASP A 28 7.55 -14.96 0.80
CA ASP A 28 7.58 -15.23 -0.64
C ASP A 28 7.39 -13.93 -1.42
N VAL A 29 8.47 -13.15 -1.50
CA VAL A 29 8.51 -11.83 -2.15
C VAL A 29 9.68 -11.72 -3.12
N PRO A 30 9.54 -10.96 -4.23
CA PRO A 30 10.63 -10.65 -5.14
C PRO A 30 11.85 -10.07 -4.42
N ALA A 31 13.05 -10.36 -4.93
CA ALA A 31 14.31 -10.00 -4.27
C ALA A 31 14.43 -8.49 -3.99
N GLN A 32 13.96 -7.65 -4.92
CA GLN A 32 14.00 -6.20 -4.81
C GLN A 32 13.00 -5.64 -3.78
N LEU A 33 12.02 -6.44 -3.36
CA LEU A 33 11.00 -6.06 -2.38
C LEU A 33 11.29 -6.60 -0.98
N ARG A 34 12.18 -7.58 -0.81
CA ARG A 34 12.45 -8.29 0.46
C ARG A 34 12.71 -7.37 1.66
N TYR A 35 13.42 -6.26 1.46
CA TYR A 35 13.73 -5.35 2.56
C TYR A 35 12.63 -4.32 2.83
N THR A 36 11.67 -4.17 1.92
CA THR A 36 10.55 -3.25 2.05
C THR A 36 9.28 -3.96 2.51
N LEU A 37 8.97 -5.13 1.93
CA LEU A 37 7.78 -5.93 2.20
C LEU A 37 8.18 -7.13 3.05
N GLN A 38 8.19 -6.93 4.37
CA GLN A 38 8.55 -7.97 5.33
C GLN A 38 7.30 -8.51 6.04
N ASP A 39 7.39 -9.76 6.48
CA ASP A 39 6.41 -10.39 7.37
C ASP A 39 6.18 -9.52 8.61
N PRO A 40 4.96 -9.04 8.86
CA PRO A 40 4.64 -8.16 9.98
C PRO A 40 4.36 -8.93 11.27
N SER A 41 4.63 -10.23 11.38
CA SER A 41 4.32 -11.05 12.56
C SER A 41 4.78 -10.43 13.88
N SER A 42 6.00 -9.88 13.94
CA SER A 42 6.53 -9.20 15.14
C SER A 42 5.69 -7.98 15.55
N PHE A 43 5.26 -7.19 14.55
CA PHE A 43 4.38 -6.03 14.78
C PHE A 43 2.97 -6.46 15.15
N PHE A 44 2.50 -7.55 14.56
CA PHE A 44 1.20 -8.10 14.90
C PHE A 44 1.17 -8.55 16.36
N GLU A 45 2.24 -9.15 16.89
CA GLU A 45 2.36 -9.45 18.32
C GLU A 45 2.30 -8.18 19.17
N ALA A 46 3.02 -7.12 18.79
CA ALA A 46 2.98 -5.83 19.49
C ALA A 46 1.58 -5.22 19.47
N PHE A 47 0.90 -5.25 18.32
CA PHE A 47 -0.48 -4.80 18.14
C PHE A 47 -1.47 -5.52 19.05
N LEU A 48 -1.30 -6.83 19.25
CA LEU A 48 -2.15 -7.59 20.17
C LEU A 48 -1.91 -7.24 21.65
N MET A 49 -0.68 -6.87 22.01
CA MET A 49 -0.30 -6.53 23.38
C MET A 49 -0.63 -5.07 23.73
N HIS A 50 -0.48 -4.17 22.77
CA HIS A 50 -0.57 -2.71 22.93
C HIS A 50 -1.37 -2.07 21.77
N PRO A 51 -2.65 -2.43 21.58
CA PRO A 51 -3.47 -1.91 20.48
C PRO A 51 -3.61 -0.38 20.52
N GLU A 52 -3.51 0.24 21.70
CA GLU A 52 -3.55 1.69 21.88
C GLU A 52 -2.40 2.44 21.19
N GLY A 53 -1.32 1.75 20.83
CA GLY A 53 -0.19 2.33 20.11
C GLY A 53 -0.41 2.43 18.59
N PHE A 54 -1.52 1.90 18.08
CA PHE A 54 -1.77 1.80 16.65
C PHE A 54 -2.97 2.64 16.20
N PRO A 55 -2.97 3.15 14.96
CA PRO A 55 -4.12 3.86 14.40
C PRO A 55 -5.32 2.94 14.28
N SER A 56 -6.48 3.38 14.79
CA SER A 56 -7.78 2.68 14.69
C SER A 56 -7.66 1.16 14.87
N PRO A 57 -7.25 0.69 16.06
CA PRO A 57 -6.89 -0.72 16.26
C PRO A 57 -8.07 -1.69 16.10
N ASP A 58 -9.29 -1.19 16.10
CA ASP A 58 -10.47 -2.03 15.90
C ASP A 58 -10.64 -2.53 14.46
N ASP A 59 -10.13 -1.81 13.48
CA ASP A 59 -10.30 -2.10 12.06
C ASP A 59 -9.01 -2.10 11.25
N LEU A 60 -7.87 -1.72 11.83
CA LEU A 60 -6.56 -1.73 11.16
C LEU A 60 -6.23 -3.10 10.55
N VAL A 61 -6.05 -3.11 9.23
CA VAL A 61 -5.57 -4.25 8.45
C VAL A 61 -4.09 -4.06 8.17
N ILE A 62 -3.21 -4.70 8.93
CA ILE A 62 -1.76 -4.63 8.74
C ILE A 62 -1.37 -5.48 7.52
N LEU A 63 -0.73 -4.86 6.52
CA LEU A 63 -0.38 -5.53 5.27
C LEU A 63 1.04 -6.09 5.31
N TRP A 64 2.01 -5.24 5.63
CA TRP A 64 3.43 -5.62 5.80
C TRP A 64 4.14 -4.63 6.72
N GLN A 65 5.36 -4.99 7.15
CA GLN A 65 6.26 -4.09 7.85
C GLN A 65 7.49 -3.75 7.00
N THR A 66 8.16 -2.64 7.30
CA THR A 66 9.42 -2.25 6.66
C THR A 66 10.51 -2.08 7.73
N ASN A 67 11.56 -2.88 7.65
CA ASN A 67 12.76 -2.86 8.52
C ASN A 67 12.51 -2.86 10.03
N GLY A 68 11.32 -3.26 10.46
CA GLY A 68 10.91 -3.19 11.86
C GLY A 68 10.71 -1.77 12.39
N GLU A 69 10.59 -0.77 11.52
CA GLU A 69 10.42 0.64 11.86
C GLU A 69 8.97 1.09 11.67
N SER A 70 8.35 0.66 10.57
CA SER A 70 6.99 1.05 10.20
C SER A 70 6.16 -0.13 9.72
N ILE A 71 4.85 0.09 9.73
CA ILE A 71 3.87 -0.76 9.06
C ILE A 71 3.16 0.00 7.95
N VAL A 72 2.85 -0.73 6.89
CA VAL A 72 1.82 -0.30 5.94
C VAL A 72 0.53 -1.01 6.29
N GLY A 73 -0.54 -0.23 6.43
CA GLY A 73 -1.85 -0.69 6.82
C GLY A 73 -2.96 -0.10 5.97
N TYR A 74 -4.13 -0.71 6.04
CA TYR A 74 -5.37 -0.19 5.48
C TYR A 74 -6.37 0.06 6.61
N LEU A 75 -7.05 1.21 6.54
CA LEU A 75 -8.11 1.62 7.46
C LEU A 75 -9.47 1.51 6.75
N PRO A 76 -10.24 0.44 6.96
CA PRO A 76 -11.50 0.20 6.25
C PRO A 76 -12.55 1.29 6.44
N VAL A 77 -12.63 1.90 7.64
CA VAL A 77 -13.64 2.94 7.91
C VAL A 77 -13.43 4.19 7.06
N THR A 78 -12.17 4.62 6.90
CA THR A 78 -11.81 5.80 6.11
C THR A 78 -11.47 5.48 4.66
N GLY A 79 -11.21 4.21 4.34
CA GLY A 79 -10.87 3.76 3.00
C GLY A 79 -9.49 4.22 2.52
N ILE A 80 -8.53 4.38 3.44
CA ILE A 80 -7.18 4.88 3.12
C ILE A 80 -6.10 3.87 3.51
N PHE A 81 -5.00 3.93 2.77
CA PHE A 81 -3.76 3.24 3.11
C PHE A 81 -2.85 4.20 3.87
N ILE A 82 -2.14 3.67 4.85
CA ILE A 82 -1.29 4.45 5.75
C ILE A 82 0.09 3.80 5.89
N CYS A 83 1.10 4.64 6.16
CA CYS A 83 2.36 4.22 6.75
C CYS A 83 2.42 4.78 8.17
N ASN A 84 2.55 3.91 9.17
CA ASN A 84 2.67 4.33 10.56
C ASN A 84 4.02 3.87 11.13
N TYR A 85 4.78 4.83 11.64
CA TYR A 85 6.04 4.61 12.34
C TYR A 85 5.74 4.44 13.83
N LEU A 86 6.34 3.43 14.46
CA LEU A 86 6.04 3.12 15.88
C LEU A 86 6.37 4.26 16.84
N GLU A 87 7.33 5.11 16.49
CA GLU A 87 7.78 6.21 17.34
C GLU A 87 6.84 7.42 17.34
N ASP A 88 6.00 7.54 16.31
CA ASP A 88 5.15 8.73 16.08
C ASP A 88 3.78 8.60 16.77
N GLY A 89 3.40 7.39 17.19
CA GLY A 89 2.16 7.11 17.92
C GLY A 89 0.95 6.89 17.00
N PRO A 90 -0.26 6.70 17.58
CA PRO A 90 -1.44 6.25 16.83
C PRO A 90 -2.12 7.32 15.97
N ASP A 91 -1.90 8.61 16.28
CA ASP A 91 -2.53 9.74 15.58
C ASP A 91 -1.62 10.36 14.51
N ASP A 92 -0.39 9.87 14.38
CA ASP A 92 0.62 10.40 13.46
C ASP A 92 1.05 9.29 12.48
N TYR A 93 0.59 9.43 11.24
CA TYR A 93 0.84 8.49 10.16
C TYR A 93 0.75 9.18 8.80
N ASP A 94 1.53 8.70 7.85
CA ASP A 94 1.48 9.17 6.48
C ASP A 94 0.32 8.51 5.73
N VAL A 95 -0.40 9.29 4.91
CA VAL A 95 -1.44 8.77 4.02
C VAL A 95 -0.83 8.40 2.68
N LEU A 96 -0.91 7.12 2.33
CA LEU A 96 -0.38 6.56 1.08
C LEU A 96 -1.39 6.59 -0.08
N GLY A 97 -2.60 7.09 0.16
CA GLY A 97 -3.67 7.22 -0.83
C GLY A 97 -4.93 6.44 -0.47
N SER A 98 -5.95 6.58 -1.30
CA SER A 98 -7.27 5.93 -1.11
C SER A 98 -7.45 4.67 -1.96
N THR A 99 -6.51 4.39 -2.87
CA THR A 99 -6.53 3.17 -3.68
C THR A 99 -5.23 2.40 -3.54
N TYR A 100 -5.30 1.11 -3.79
CA TYR A 100 -4.14 0.23 -3.73
C TYR A 100 -3.07 0.66 -4.76
N GLN A 101 -3.46 1.18 -5.92
CA GLN A 101 -2.52 1.66 -6.93
C GLN A 101 -1.84 2.97 -6.51
N GLN A 102 -2.56 3.89 -5.86
CA GLN A 102 -1.98 5.10 -5.28
C GLN A 102 -0.91 4.76 -4.24
N MET A 103 -1.22 3.84 -3.32
CA MET A 103 -0.27 3.36 -2.30
C MET A 103 0.97 2.73 -2.94
N LEU A 104 0.80 1.91 -3.98
CA LEU A 104 1.92 1.31 -4.69
C LEU A 104 2.79 2.32 -5.46
N SER A 105 2.23 3.48 -5.85
CA SER A 105 2.96 4.47 -6.65
C SER A 105 4.23 4.96 -5.96
N GLU A 106 4.20 5.14 -4.64
CA GLU A 106 5.36 5.56 -3.86
C GLU A 106 6.43 4.47 -3.84
N LEU A 107 6.02 3.21 -3.63
CA LEU A 107 6.93 2.06 -3.68
C LEU A 107 7.63 1.96 -5.04
N PHE A 108 6.86 2.00 -6.14
CA PHE A 108 7.43 1.87 -7.48
C PHE A 108 8.28 3.07 -7.88
N SER A 109 7.93 4.29 -7.45
CA SER A 109 8.75 5.47 -7.69
C SER A 109 10.14 5.33 -7.06
N LYS A 110 10.22 4.79 -5.82
CA LYS A 110 11.48 4.49 -5.15
C LYS A 110 12.29 3.41 -5.89
N LEU A 111 11.65 2.40 -6.48
CA LEU A 111 12.34 1.37 -7.28
C LEU A 111 12.87 1.94 -8.61
N ILE A 112 12.09 2.79 -9.28
CA ILE A 112 12.51 3.47 -10.51
C ILE A 112 13.71 4.38 -10.22
N MET A 113 13.64 5.19 -9.16
CA MET A 113 14.72 6.09 -8.74
C MET A 113 16.03 5.34 -8.42
N ARG A 114 15.94 4.11 -7.89
CA ARG A 114 17.11 3.25 -7.63
C ARG A 114 17.66 2.56 -8.88
N GLU A 115 17.08 2.83 -10.05
CA GLU A 115 17.45 2.21 -11.33
C GLU A 115 17.43 0.68 -11.28
N VAL A 116 16.41 0.11 -10.62
CA VAL A 116 16.23 -1.35 -10.56
C VAL A 116 16.16 -1.93 -11.99
N PRO A 117 16.89 -3.02 -12.31
CA PRO A 117 16.89 -3.61 -13.64
C PRO A 117 15.48 -3.95 -14.13
N GLU A 118 15.19 -3.70 -15.41
CA GLU A 118 13.85 -3.85 -16.01
C GLU A 118 13.19 -5.20 -15.67
N GLN A 119 13.94 -6.28 -15.81
CA GLN A 119 13.42 -7.63 -15.57
C GLN A 119 12.96 -7.84 -14.12
N GLU A 120 13.70 -7.29 -13.15
CA GLU A 120 13.37 -7.39 -11.73
C GLU A 120 12.23 -6.43 -11.36
N LEU A 121 12.14 -5.28 -12.03
CA LEU A 121 11.03 -4.36 -11.84
C LEU A 121 9.71 -4.94 -12.37
N VAL A 122 9.73 -5.62 -13.52
CA VAL A 122 8.57 -6.33 -14.06
C VAL A 122 8.11 -7.43 -13.11
N GLU A 123 9.02 -8.20 -12.51
CA GLU A 123 8.68 -9.18 -11.48
C GLU A 123 7.97 -8.53 -10.28
N CYS A 124 8.43 -7.35 -9.84
CA CYS A 124 7.78 -6.60 -8.77
C CYS A 124 6.37 -6.13 -9.17
N VAL A 125 6.22 -5.62 -10.39
CA VAL A 125 4.93 -5.19 -10.95
C VAL A 125 3.94 -6.35 -10.99
N ASP A 126 4.36 -7.48 -11.55
CA ASP A 126 3.52 -8.67 -11.66
C ASP A 126 3.13 -9.20 -10.27
N PHE A 127 4.07 -9.18 -9.33
CA PHE A 127 3.81 -9.60 -7.95
C PHE A 127 2.77 -8.71 -7.27
N LEU A 128 2.80 -7.39 -7.48
CA LEU A 128 1.93 -6.42 -6.80
C LEU A 128 0.70 -6.00 -7.61
N ASP A 129 0.53 -6.45 -8.85
CA ASP A 129 -0.50 -5.98 -9.80
C ASP A 129 -0.48 -4.45 -10.00
N PHE A 130 0.70 -3.86 -10.18
CA PHE A 130 0.81 -2.41 -10.40
C PHE A 130 0.60 -2.05 -11.89
N ARG A 131 -0.39 -1.22 -12.19
CA ARG A 131 -0.87 -1.01 -13.56
C ARG A 131 -0.29 0.21 -14.25
N TYR A 132 0.27 1.14 -13.48
CA TYR A 132 0.65 2.46 -13.96
C TYR A 132 2.16 2.64 -14.13
N LEU A 133 2.94 1.55 -14.24
CA LEU A 133 4.40 1.64 -14.36
C LEU A 133 4.86 2.53 -15.54
N PRO A 134 4.32 2.39 -16.77
CA PRO A 134 4.75 3.25 -17.88
C PRO A 134 4.46 4.74 -17.63
N GLN A 135 3.27 5.06 -17.14
CA GLN A 135 2.83 6.42 -16.87
C GLN A 135 3.63 7.05 -15.73
N LEU A 136 3.93 6.27 -14.67
CA LEU A 136 4.74 6.73 -13.55
C LEU A 136 6.18 7.07 -13.98
N ARG A 137 6.79 6.25 -14.85
CA ARG A 137 8.11 6.53 -15.41
C ARG A 137 8.13 7.83 -16.21
N GLU A 138 7.19 7.97 -17.15
CA GLU A 138 7.07 9.18 -17.94
C GLU A 138 6.84 10.41 -17.06
N PHE A 139 6.02 10.29 -16.01
CA PHE A 139 5.82 11.35 -15.04
C PHE A 139 7.11 11.75 -14.34
N MET A 140 7.86 10.79 -13.79
CA MET A 140 9.12 11.05 -13.09
C MET A 140 10.19 11.68 -13.98
N ASP A 141 10.28 11.26 -15.25
CA ASP A 141 11.24 11.80 -16.22
C ASP A 141 10.99 13.29 -16.54
N HIS A 142 9.73 13.72 -16.50
CA HIS A 142 9.33 15.09 -16.85
C HIS A 142 9.08 15.99 -15.63
N ASN A 143 9.02 15.45 -14.42
CA ASN A 143 8.69 16.19 -13.20
C ASN A 143 9.78 15.99 -12.14
N PRO A 144 10.75 16.91 -12.01
CA PRO A 144 11.87 16.75 -11.07
C PRO A 144 11.43 16.72 -9.59
N ASP A 145 10.26 17.26 -9.25
CA ASP A 145 9.69 17.29 -7.90
C ASP A 145 8.68 16.15 -7.64
N TRP A 146 8.82 15.03 -8.36
CA TRP A 146 7.85 13.92 -8.36
C TRP A 146 7.60 13.31 -6.98
N GLU A 147 8.54 13.38 -6.04
CA GLU A 147 8.51 12.69 -4.73
C GLU A 147 7.23 12.96 -3.92
N THR A 148 6.62 14.13 -4.09
CA THR A 148 5.39 14.53 -3.36
C THR A 148 4.12 14.41 -4.20
N SER A 149 4.25 13.97 -5.46
CA SER A 149 3.21 14.12 -6.47
C SER A 149 2.81 12.81 -7.17
N THR A 150 3.37 11.67 -6.78
CA THR A 150 3.02 10.36 -7.36
C THR A 150 1.60 9.92 -7.03
N ILE A 151 1.17 10.06 -5.77
CA ILE A 151 -0.19 9.74 -5.31
C ILE A 151 -1.25 10.55 -6.08
N PRO A 152 -1.21 11.90 -6.11
CA PRO A 152 -2.21 12.68 -6.85
C PRO A 152 -2.16 12.40 -8.35
N PHE A 153 -0.97 12.15 -8.93
CA PHE A 153 -0.86 11.76 -10.33
C PHE A 153 -1.60 10.45 -10.65
N ILE A 154 -1.42 9.39 -9.83
CA ILE A 154 -2.16 8.14 -10.03
C ILE A 154 -3.66 8.34 -9.81
N ALA A 155 -4.06 9.15 -8.83
CA ALA A 155 -5.47 9.47 -8.60
C ALA A 155 -6.12 10.14 -9.84
N GLU A 156 -5.42 11.03 -10.54
CA GLU A 156 -5.89 11.64 -11.78
C GLU A 156 -6.05 10.64 -12.93
N LEU A 157 -5.12 9.67 -13.06
CA LEU A 157 -5.22 8.60 -14.05
C LEU A 157 -6.42 7.68 -13.78
N GLU A 158 -6.65 7.33 -12.51
CA GLU A 158 -7.79 6.52 -12.08
C GLU A 158 -9.11 7.24 -12.35
N ALA A 159 -9.20 8.53 -12.02
CA ALA A 159 -10.39 9.35 -12.28
C ALA A 159 -10.69 9.48 -13.78
N SER A 160 -9.66 9.57 -14.63
CA SER A 160 -9.79 9.66 -16.09
C SER A 160 -10.16 8.32 -16.74
N SER A 161 -9.95 7.21 -16.05
CA SER A 161 -10.25 5.85 -16.52
C SER A 161 -11.65 5.37 -16.13
N SER A 162 -12.29 6.03 -15.16
CA SER A 162 -13.69 5.80 -14.83
C SER A 162 -14.59 6.43 -15.90
N PRO A 163 -15.60 5.71 -16.43
CA PRO A 163 -16.58 6.35 -17.31
C PRO A 163 -17.29 7.47 -16.54
N PRO A 164 -17.68 8.58 -17.21
CA PRO A 164 -18.51 9.58 -16.56
C PRO A 164 -19.78 8.88 -16.07
N ASP A 165 -20.07 9.00 -14.77
CA ASP A 165 -21.35 8.61 -14.21
C ASP A 165 -22.43 9.16 -15.13
N SER A 166 -23.17 8.25 -15.76
CA SER A 166 -24.33 8.63 -16.54
C SER A 166 -25.33 9.18 -15.54
N ASP A 167 -25.36 10.50 -15.42
CA ASP A 167 -26.38 11.25 -14.71
C ASP A 167 -27.75 10.66 -15.06
N LEU A 168 -28.29 9.86 -14.15
CA LEU A 168 -29.70 9.50 -14.13
C LEU A 168 -30.47 10.73 -13.64
N THR A 169 -30.47 11.78 -14.45
CA THR A 169 -31.45 12.85 -14.39
C THR A 169 -32.21 12.89 -15.69
N SER A 170 -33.37 12.22 -15.70
CA SER A 170 -34.55 12.44 -16.55
C SER A 170 -35.52 11.32 -16.18
N GLY A 171 -36.75 11.53 -15.70
CA GLY A 171 -37.63 12.68 -15.62
C GLY A 171 -39.04 12.09 -15.45
#